data_AF-A0A4Y2CDJ7-F1
#
_entry.id   AF-A0A4Y2CDJ7-F1
#
_cell.length_a   1.000
_cell.length_b   1.000
_cell.length_c   1.000
_cell.angle_alpha   90.00
_cell.angle_beta   90.00
_cell.angle_gamma   90.00
#
_symmetry.space_group_name_H-M   'P 1'
#
loop_
_entity.id
_entity.type
_entity.pdbx_description
1 polymer ?
#
loop_
_entity_poly.entity_id
_entity_poly.type
_entity_poly.pdbx_seq_one_letter_code
_entity_poly.pdbx_strand_id
1 'polypeptide(L)'
;MGPLIRLETTLTGDMYLSILPDYLHSFMSIVHSDGLGQFQQDNATPHAARVAIKWLQEHCFDFRHFHWTPKSPEMNIIEDIRDALLHAVENRSPPPRTPMDL
;
A
#
# COMPACT_ATOMS: atom_id res chain seq x y z
N MET A 1 5.61 10.80 1.03
CA MET A 1 4.37 10.07 1.39
C MET A 1 3.44 10.11 0.19
N GLY A 2 2.96 8.96 -0.28
CA GLY A 2 1.97 8.87 -1.36
C GLY A 2 0.53 9.09 -0.86
N PRO A 3 -0.47 9.10 -1.75
CA PRO A 3 -1.88 9.24 -1.35
C PRO A 3 -2.36 8.00 -0.57
N LEU A 4 -3.22 8.22 0.42
CA LEU A 4 -4.01 7.15 1.04
C LEU A 4 -5.23 6.88 0.18
N ILE A 5 -5.50 5.60 -0.09
CA ILE A 5 -6.63 5.16 -0.91
C ILE A 5 -7.63 4.47 0.00
N ARG A 6 -8.86 4.99 0.02
CA ARG A 6 -9.95 4.37 0.78
C ARG A 6 -10.52 3.18 -0.01
N LEU A 7 -10.64 2.04 0.67
CA LEU A 7 -11.30 0.85 0.15
C LEU A 7 -12.66 0.70 0.85
N GLU A 8 -13.74 0.52 0.08
CA GLU A 8 -15.09 0.38 0.64
C GLU A 8 -15.45 -1.08 0.96
N THR A 9 -14.72 -2.03 0.39
CA THR A 9 -14.95 -3.47 0.58
C THR A 9 -13.64 -4.18 0.92
N THR A 10 -13.76 -5.42 1.36
CA THR A 10 -12.60 -6.31 1.52
C THR A 10 -11.82 -6.38 0.20
N LEU A 11 -10.53 -6.12 0.29
CA LEU A 11 -9.63 -6.15 -0.85
C LEU A 11 -9.52 -7.60 -1.37
N THR A 12 -9.70 -7.77 -2.68
CA THR A 12 -9.44 -9.04 -3.39
C THR A 12 -8.20 -8.90 -4.26
N GLY A 13 -7.66 -10.02 -4.75
CA GLY A 13 -6.50 -9.99 -5.65
C GLY A 13 -6.76 -9.18 -6.93
N ASP A 14 -7.95 -9.28 -7.51
CA ASP A 14 -8.32 -8.52 -8.71
C ASP A 14 -8.49 -7.02 -8.43
N MET A 15 -9.09 -6.67 -7.29
CA MET A 15 -9.18 -5.28 -6.85
C MET A 15 -7.79 -4.70 -6.56
N TYR A 16 -6.90 -5.49 -5.96
CA TYR A 16 -5.53 -5.08 -5.73
C TYR A 16 -4.80 -4.81 -7.04
N LEU A 17 -4.94 -5.71 -8.02
CA LEU A 17 -4.42 -5.48 -9.38
C LEU A 17 -4.96 -4.19 -10.00
N SER A 18 -6.24 -3.84 -9.79
CA SER A 18 -6.81 -2.59 -10.34
C SER A 18 -6.18 -1.32 -9.76
N ILE A 19 -5.55 -1.40 -8.59
CA ILE A 19 -4.91 -0.26 -7.90
C ILE A 19 -3.43 -0.12 -8.31
N LEU A 20 -2.77 -1.24 -8.61
CA LEU A 20 -1.33 -1.27 -8.83
C LEU A 20 -0.82 -0.35 -9.97
N PRO A 21 -1.41 -0.35 -11.19
CA PRO A 21 -0.97 0.55 -12.26
C PRO A 21 -1.19 2.03 -11.93
N ASP A 22 -2.40 2.39 -11.53
CA ASP A 22 -2.80 3.80 -11.45
C ASP A 22 -2.18 4.49 -10.23
N TYR A 23 -1.92 3.74 -9.17
CA TYR A 23 -1.41 4.31 -7.92
C TYR A 23 0.04 3.93 -7.65
N LEU A 24 0.40 2.65 -7.64
CA LEU A 24 1.77 2.26 -7.30
C LEU A 24 2.75 2.61 -8.43
N HIS A 25 2.48 2.16 -9.65
CA HIS A 25 3.38 2.40 -10.78
C HIS A 25 3.53 3.88 -11.09
N SER A 26 2.40 4.60 -11.15
CA SER A 26 2.38 6.06 -11.32
C SER A 26 3.19 6.77 -10.23
N PHE A 27 3.01 6.42 -8.95
CA PHE A 27 3.77 7.01 -7.86
C PHE A 27 5.28 6.73 -7.98
N MET A 28 5.65 5.47 -8.28
CA MET A 28 7.05 5.08 -8.46
C MET A 28 7.69 5.79 -9.65
N SER A 29 6.98 5.93 -10.77
CA SER A 29 7.48 6.67 -11.95
C SER A 29 7.75 8.14 -11.65
N ILE A 30 6.97 8.78 -10.78
CA ILE A 30 7.11 10.20 -10.47
C ILE A 30 8.18 10.43 -9.39
N VAL A 31 8.17 9.62 -8.32
CA VAL A 31 9.02 9.83 -7.14
C VAL A 31 10.36 9.10 -7.25
N HIS A 32 10.41 7.98 -7.95
CA HIS A 32 11.56 7.10 -8.10
C HIS A 32 11.87 6.82 -9.57
N SER A 33 11.93 7.88 -10.38
CA SER A 33 12.18 7.79 -11.83
C SER A 33 13.52 7.18 -12.21
N ASP A 34 14.43 6.97 -11.24
CA ASP A 34 15.71 6.30 -11.41
C ASP A 34 15.63 4.77 -11.33
N GLY A 35 14.45 4.22 -11.06
CA GLY A 35 14.22 2.78 -10.90
C GLY A 35 14.75 2.19 -9.60
N LEU A 36 15.22 3.03 -8.66
CA LEU A 36 15.74 2.59 -7.36
C LEU A 36 14.68 2.57 -6.27
N GLY A 37 13.43 2.89 -6.62
CA GLY A 37 12.27 2.79 -5.73
C GLY A 37 12.12 1.38 -5.15
N GLN A 38 11.77 1.31 -3.87
CA GLN A 38 11.53 0.06 -3.18
C GLN A 38 10.07 -0.01 -2.75
N PHE A 39 9.38 -1.04 -3.21
CA PHE A 39 8.02 -1.35 -2.82
C PHE A 39 8.01 -2.46 -1.78
N GLN A 40 7.39 -2.21 -0.63
CA GLN A 40 7.21 -3.17 0.44
C GLN A 40 5.71 -3.38 0.69
N GLN A 41 5.32 -4.63 0.84
CA GLN A 41 3.98 -5.05 1.24
C GLN A 41 4.07 -6.31 2.10
N ASP A 42 3.01 -6.60 2.86
CA ASP A 42 2.90 -7.86 3.58
C ASP A 42 2.50 -9.03 2.65
N ASN A 43 2.37 -10.23 3.22
CA ASN A 43 1.95 -11.43 2.49
C ASN A 43 0.45 -11.73 2.65
N ALA A 44 -0.41 -10.70 2.78
CA ALA A 44 -1.85 -10.89 2.82
C ALA A 44 -2.37 -11.58 1.54
N THR A 45 -3.51 -12.28 1.63
CA THR A 45 -4.06 -13.07 0.51
C THR A 45 -4.20 -12.29 -0.81
N PRO A 46 -4.64 -11.01 -0.83
CA PRO A 46 -4.72 -10.23 -2.07
C PRO A 46 -3.34 -9.95 -2.69
N HIS A 47 -2.32 -9.70 -1.87
CA HIS A 47 -0.95 -9.41 -2.29
C HIS A 47 -0.24 -10.66 -2.81
N ALA A 48 -0.54 -11.82 -2.21
CA ALA A 48 -0.06 -13.13 -2.64
C ALA A 48 -0.86 -13.72 -3.82
N ALA A 49 -1.90 -13.03 -4.31
CA ALA A 49 -2.69 -13.51 -5.42
C ALA A 49 -1.83 -13.61 -6.70
N ARG A 50 -2.05 -14.67 -7.50
CA ARG A 50 -1.27 -14.91 -8.72
C ARG A 50 -1.27 -13.72 -9.68
N VAL A 51 -2.40 -13.02 -9.78
CA VAL A 51 -2.57 -11.84 -10.62
C VAL A 51 -1.68 -10.67 -10.16
N ALA A 52 -1.59 -10.44 -8.84
CA ALA A 52 -0.77 -9.40 -8.25
C ALA A 52 0.73 -9.71 -8.38
N ILE A 53 1.13 -10.95 -8.08
CA ILE A 53 2.52 -11.40 -8.22
C ILE A 53 2.98 -11.29 -9.67
N LYS A 54 2.15 -11.69 -10.64
CA LYS A 54 2.48 -11.59 -12.07
C LYS A 54 2.72 -10.14 -12.49
N TRP A 55 1.86 -9.23 -12.06
CA TRP A 55 2.02 -7.80 -12.35
C TRP A 55 3.33 -7.24 -11.75
N LEU A 56 3.63 -7.57 -10.48
CA LEU A 56 4.89 -7.13 -9.85
C LEU A 56 6.14 -7.68 -10.55
N GLN A 57 6.07 -8.89 -11.10
CA GLN A 57 7.17 -9.47 -11.89
C GLN A 57 7.34 -8.76 -13.25
N GLU A 58 6.25 -8.41 -13.91
CA GLU A 58 6.28 -7.65 -15.18
C GLU A 58 6.91 -6.27 -15.00
N HIS A 59 6.77 -5.67 -13.82
CA HIS A 59 7.30 -4.35 -13.45
C HIS A 59 8.58 -4.38 -12.61
N CYS A 60 9.30 -5.51 -12.56
CA CYS A 60 10.48 -5.67 -11.69
C CYS A 60 11.70 -4.79 -12.05
N PHE A 61 11.69 -4.19 -13.25
CA PHE A 61 12.72 -3.23 -13.69
C PHE A 61 12.37 -1.79 -13.32
N ASP A 62 11.09 -1.50 -13.08
CA ASP A 62 10.61 -0.14 -12.77
C ASP A 62 10.86 0.21 -11.30
N PHE A 63 10.81 -0.79 -10.41
CA PHE A 63 11.11 -0.67 -9.00
C PHE A 63 11.42 -2.05 -8.41
N ARG A 64 12.08 -2.06 -7.25
CA ARG A 64 12.39 -3.30 -6.52
C ARG A 64 11.24 -3.66 -5.60
N HIS A 65 10.70 -4.86 -5.73
CA HIS A 65 9.79 -5.42 -4.75
C HIS A 65 10.60 -6.08 -3.62
N PHE A 66 10.46 -5.58 -2.40
CA PHE A 66 11.12 -6.12 -1.23
C PHE A 66 10.39 -7.38 -0.75
N HIS A 67 11.08 -8.52 -0.76
CA HIS A 67 10.49 -9.79 -0.33
C HIS A 67 10.41 -9.83 1.21
N TRP A 68 9.20 -9.73 1.73
CA TRP A 68 8.95 -9.83 3.17
C TRP A 68 9.01 -11.27 3.65
N THR A 69 9.84 -11.57 4.65
CA THR A 69 9.77 -12.85 5.35
C THR A 69 8.49 -12.92 6.19
N PRO A 70 7.72 -14.03 6.13
CA PRO A 70 6.59 -14.22 7.01
C PRO A 70 7.04 -14.15 8.49
N LYS A 71 6.29 -13.42 9.33
CA LYS A 71 6.46 -13.26 10.79
C LYS A 71 7.38 -12.13 11.29
N SER A 72 7.55 -11.05 10.54
CA SER A 72 8.27 -9.85 11.03
C SER A 72 7.37 -8.61 11.05
N PRO A 73 6.34 -8.53 11.93
CA PRO A 73 5.47 -7.35 12.02
C PRO A 73 6.23 -6.08 12.44
N GLU A 74 7.30 -6.23 13.23
CA GLU A 74 8.13 -5.13 13.76
C GLU A 74 8.84 -4.28 12.70
N MET A 75 8.96 -4.78 11.47
CA MET A 75 9.62 -4.05 10.39
C MET A 75 8.60 -3.30 9.50
N ASN A 76 7.29 -3.46 9.73
CA ASN A 76 6.27 -2.85 8.89
C ASN A 76 5.98 -1.41 9.35
N ILE A 77 6.67 -0.43 8.76
CA ILE A 77 6.44 1.02 8.99
C ILE A 77 4.97 1.44 8.79
N ILE A 78 4.17 0.65 8.08
CA ILE A 78 2.73 0.91 7.92
C ILE A 78 1.99 0.81 9.27
N GLU A 79 2.39 -0.07 10.20
CA GLU A 79 1.75 -0.14 11.52
C GLU A 79 2.00 1.15 12.31
N ASP A 80 3.24 1.67 12.31
CA ASP A 80 3.55 2.96 12.96
C ASP A 80 2.75 4.12 12.35
N ILE A 81 2.62 4.15 11.01
CA ILE A 81 1.81 5.15 10.31
C ILE A 81 0.32 5.00 10.65
N ARG A 82 -0.17 3.76 10.74
CA ARG A 82 -1.56 3.46 11.08
C ARG A 82 -1.88 3.88 12.50
N ASP A 83 -1.00 3.61 13.45
CA ASP A 83 -1.15 4.01 14.86
C ASP A 83 -1.13 5.53 15.00
N ALA A 84 -0.20 6.22 14.31
CA ALA A 84 -0.16 7.68 14.27
C ALA A 84 -1.44 8.28 13.65
N LEU A 85 -1.95 7.67 12.57
CA LEU A 85 -3.19 8.08 11.94
C LEU A 85 -4.40 7.86 12.86
N LEU A 86 -4.49 6.70 13.52
CA LEU A 86 -5.56 6.39 14.47
C LEU A 86 -5.57 7.40 15.62
N HIS A 87 -4.41 7.66 16.22
CA HIS A 87 -4.28 8.64 17.29
C HIS A 87 -4.66 10.06 16.83
N ALA A 88 -4.29 10.45 15.62
CA ALA A 88 -4.69 11.75 15.06
C ALA A 88 -6.20 11.85 14.85
N VAL A 89 -6.85 10.76 14.41
CA VAL A 89 -8.31 10.68 14.22
C VAL A 89 -9.05 10.74 15.56
N GLU A 90 -8.59 10.00 16.56
CA GLU A 90 -9.21 9.97 17.90
C GLU A 90 -9.16 11.33 18.61
N ASN A 91 -8.06 12.06 18.46
CA ASN A 91 -7.87 13.37 19.09
C ASN A 91 -8.43 14.54 18.27
N ARG A 92 -9.02 14.28 17.11
CA ARG A 92 -9.58 15.34 16.26
C ARG A 92 -10.82 15.95 16.88
N SER A 93 -10.90 17.28 16.87
CA SER A 93 -12.09 18.03 17.28
C SER A 93 -12.50 19.03 16.20
N PRO A 94 -13.75 18.98 15.68
CA PRO A 94 -14.78 17.98 16.01
C PRO A 94 -14.41 16.58 15.48
N PRO A 95 -14.97 15.50 16.06
CA PRO A 95 -14.74 14.15 15.57
C PRO A 95 -15.26 14.00 14.13
N PRO A 96 -14.64 13.14 13.30
CA PRO A 96 -15.14 12.85 11.96
C PRO A 96 -16.54 12.25 12.05
N ARG A 97 -17.47 12.75 11.23
CA ARG A 97 -18.88 12.35 11.25
C ARG A 97 -19.20 11.29 10.20
N THR A 98 -18.38 11.25 9.15
CA THR A 98 -18.49 10.33 8.03
C THR A 98 -17.12 9.76 7.69
N PRO A 99 -17.05 8.58 7.04
CA PRO A 99 -15.80 8.07 6.51
C PRO A 99 -15.14 8.96 5.45
N MET A 100 -15.85 9.93 4.87
CA MET A 100 -15.28 10.93 3.96
C MET A 100 -14.62 12.09 4.70
N ASP A 101 -14.89 12.24 6.00
CA ASP A 101 -14.23 13.26 6.81
C ASP A 101 -12.82 12.82 7.23
N LEU A 102 -12.45 11.55 7.04
CA LEU A 102 -11.14 10.96 7.39
C LEU A 102 -10.06 11.25 6.33
#